data_AF-A0A843I9Q2-F1
#
_entry.id   AF-A0A843I9Q2-F1
#
_cell.length_a   1.000
_cell.length_b   1.000
_cell.length_c   1.000
_cell.angle_alpha   90.00
_cell.angle_beta   90.00
_cell.angle_gamma   90.00
#
_symmetry.space_group_name_H-M   'P 1'
#
loop_
_entity.id
_entity.type
_entity.pdbx_description
1 polymer ?
#
loop_
_entity_poly.entity_id
_entity_poly.type
_entity_poly.pdbx_seq_one_letter_code
_entity_poly.pdbx_strand_id
1 'polypeptide(L)' 'VKYIKAILNDTINGAIVFPAKTEHTENYIEFIASMKLRDELKLKDGDIVSIEF' A
#
# COMPACT_ATOMS: atom_id res chain seq x y z
N VAL A 1 6.78 6.53 -12.63
CA VAL A 1 5.82 6.42 -11.51
C VAL A 1 6.30 7.35 -10.41
N LYS A 2 5.42 8.19 -9.85
CA LYS A 2 5.74 8.96 -8.64
C LYS A 2 5.48 8.08 -7.42
N TYR A 3 6.26 8.24 -6.36
CA TYR A 3 6.06 7.48 -5.12
C TYR A 3 6.37 8.32 -3.89
N ILE A 4 5.77 7.93 -2.77
CA ILE A 4 6.05 8.46 -1.43
C ILE A 4 6.46 7.27 -0.55
N LYS A 5 7.54 7.41 0.21
CA LYS A 5 7.94 6.37 1.18
C LYS A 5 6.89 6.30 2.27
N ALA A 6 6.58 5.10 2.72
CA ALA A 6 5.52 4.91 3.70
C ALA A 6 5.80 3.70 4.60
N ILE A 7 5.17 3.68 5.76
CA ILE A 7 5.24 2.59 6.74
C ILE A 7 3.82 2.06 6.95
N LEU A 8 3.63 0.77 6.74
CA LEU A 8 2.37 0.07 6.99
C LEU A 8 2.36 -0.53 8.39
N ASN A 9 1.30 -0.25 9.15
CA ASN A 9 1.10 -0.69 10.53
C ASN A 9 2.36 -0.50 11.39
N ASP A 10 2.99 0.68 11.28
CA ASP A 10 4.16 1.13 12.06
C ASP A 10 5.42 0.24 11.95
N THR A 11 5.42 -0.77 11.08
CA THR A 11 6.42 -1.85 11.09
C THR A 11 6.96 -2.20 9.71
N ILE A 12 6.15 -2.12 8.65
CA ILE A 12 6.56 -2.57 7.32
C ILE A 12 6.90 -1.38 6.44
N ASN A 13 8.17 -1.28 6.06
CA ASN A 13 8.64 -0.30 5.08
C ASN A 13 8.08 -0.60 3.69
N GLY A 14 7.58 0.43 3.03
CA GLY A 14 7.07 0.35 1.67
C GLY A 14 6.97 1.73 1.00
N ALA A 15 6.13 1.81 -0.01
CA ALA A 15 5.84 3.06 -0.70
C ALA A 15 4.42 3.07 -1.26
N ILE A 16 3.78 4.24 -1.21
CA ILE A 16 2.58 4.53 -1.99
C ILE A 16 3.03 4.91 -3.40
N VAL A 17 2.48 4.25 -4.42
CA VAL A 17 2.81 4.49 -5.83
C VAL A 17 1.63 5.12 -6.56
N PHE A 18 1.94 6.13 -7.39
CA PHE A 18 0.98 6.83 -8.22
C PHE A 18 1.31 6.55 -9.69
N PRO A 19 0.63 5.56 -10.32
CA PRO A 19 0.82 5.28 -11.74
C PRO A 19 0.35 6.46 -12.60
N ALA A 20 1.01 6.65 -13.75
CA ALA A 20 0.70 7.76 -14.67
C ALA A 20 -0.68 7.62 -15.35
N LYS A 21 -1.22 6.41 -15.36
CA LYS A 21 -2.56 6.07 -15.83
C LYS A 21 -3.11 4.98 -14.91
N THR A 22 -4.29 5.21 -14.34
CA THR A 22 -5.04 4.22 -13.55
C THR A 22 -6.49 4.20 -14.04
N GLU A 23 -7.13 3.04 -13.98
CA GLU A 23 -8.56 2.88 -14.31
C GLU A 23 -9.45 2.99 -13.05
N HIS A 24 -8.84 3.09 -11.87
CA HIS A 24 -9.54 3.22 -10.59
C HIS A 24 -9.88 4.67 -10.29
N THR A 25 -10.97 4.88 -9.56
CA THR A 25 -11.35 6.19 -9.04
C THR A 25 -10.34 6.68 -7.99
N GLU A 26 -10.26 7.99 -7.75
CA GLU A 26 -9.22 8.64 -6.90
C GLU A 26 -9.16 8.16 -5.44
N ASN A 27 -10.10 7.31 -5.00
CA ASN A 27 -10.21 6.81 -3.63
C ASN A 27 -9.40 5.53 -3.37
N TYR A 28 -8.65 5.04 -4.36
CA TYR A 28 -7.77 3.88 -4.22
C TYR A 28 -6.31 4.30 -4.30
N ILE A 29 -5.50 3.77 -3.38
CA ILE A 29 -4.05 3.90 -3.39
C ILE A 29 -3.41 2.54 -3.68
N GLU A 30 -2.27 2.56 -4.35
CA GLU A 30 -1.43 1.37 -4.54
C GLU A 30 -0.25 1.44 -3.58
N PHE A 31 -0.05 0.38 -2.79
CA PHE A 31 1.07 0.26 -1.84
C PHE A 31 1.93 -0.95 -2.19
N ILE A 32 3.25 -0.76 -2.23
CA ILE A 32 4.22 -1.83 -2.50
C ILE A 32 5.16 -2.03 -1.32
N ALA A 33 5.56 -3.28 -1.09
CA ALA A 33 6.56 -3.70 -0.12
C ALA A 33 7.41 -4.82 -0.72
N SER A 34 8.54 -5.13 -0.08
CA SER A 34 9.44 -6.23 -0.50
C SER A 34 8.87 -7.63 -0.28
N MET A 35 7.71 -7.73 0.38
CA MET A 35 7.07 -8.99 0.77
C MET A 35 5.57 -9.00 0.43
N LYS A 36 5.00 -10.19 0.31
CA LYS A 36 3.58 -10.37 0.01
C LYS A 36 2.75 -10.17 1.27
N LEU A 37 2.26 -8.94 1.46
CA LEU A 37 1.56 -8.49 2.67
C LEU A 37 0.39 -9.41 3.09
N ARG A 38 -0.38 -9.92 2.13
CA ARG A 38 -1.51 -10.83 2.43
C ARG A 38 -1.06 -12.14 3.07
N ASP A 39 0.10 -12.66 2.70
CA ASP A 39 0.60 -13.92 3.25
C ASP A 39 1.24 -13.71 4.62
N GLU A 40 1.99 -12.61 4.78
CA GLU A 40 2.69 -12.27 6.02
C GLU A 40 1.73 -11.80 7.12
N LEU A 41 0.79 -10.93 6.79
CA LEU A 41 -0.18 -10.34 7.74
C LEU A 41 -1.54 -11.04 7.74
N LYS A 42 -1.72 -12.08 6.90
CA LYS A 42 -3.00 -12.81 6.73
C LYS A 42 -4.19 -11.92 6.33
N LEU A 43 -3.91 -10.83 5.61
CA LEU A 43 -4.92 -9.85 5.19
C LEU A 43 -5.92 -10.43 4.19
N LYS A 44 -7.18 -10.06 4.39
CA LYS A 44 -8.33 -10.32 3.53
C LYS A 44 -8.96 -9.01 3.07
N ASP A 45 -9.84 -9.11 2.09
CA ASP A 45 -10.58 -7.94 1.61
C ASP A 45 -11.47 -7.40 2.73
N GLY A 46 -11.41 -6.09 2.96
CA GLY A 46 -12.12 -5.40 4.04
C GLY A 46 -11.32 -5.23 5.34
N ASP A 47 -10.15 -5.86 5.46
CA ASP A 47 -9.27 -5.62 6.60
C ASP A 47 -8.72 -4.20 6.56
N ILE A 48 -8.67 -3.56 7.74
CA ILE A 48 -8.19 -2.18 7.91
C ILE A 48 -6.71 -2.22 8.26
N VAL A 49 -5.93 -1.37 7.57
CA VAL A 49 -4.52 -1.13 7.84
C VAL A 49 -4.27 0.37 7.99
N SER A 50 -3.21 0.73 8.72
CA SER A 50 -2.74 2.11 8.84
C SER A 50 -1.51 2.32 7.97
N ILE A 51 -1.40 3.51 7.36
CA ILE A 51 -0.23 3.91 6.59
C ILE A 51 0.21 5.29 7.08
N GLU A 52 1.50 5.41 7.41
CA GLU A 52 2.19 6.67 7.72
C GLU A 52 3.12 7.04 6.54
N PHE A 53 3.18 8.31 6.14
CA PHE A 53 3.94 8.78 4.96
C PHE A 53 4.35 10.26 5.06
#